data_AF-A0A1G0XN16-F1
#
_entry.id   AF-A0A1G0XN16-F1
#
_cell.length_a   1.000
_cell.length_b   1.000
_cell.length_c   1.000
_cell.angle_alpha   90.00
_cell.angle_beta   90.00
_cell.angle_gamma   90.00
#
_symmetry.space_group_name_H-M   'P 1'
#
loop_
_entity.id
_entity.type
_entity.pdbx_description
1 polymer ?
#
loop_
_entity_poly.entity_id
_entity_poly.type
_entity_poly.pdbx_seq_one_letter_code
_entity_poly.pdbx_strand_id
1 'polypeptide(L)'
;MVVNDKIGLLEYESEIINDSFSIRPLDDYLNVIKYLKDISNVDGFIYPPSEHGVELDITTMKQKRVIPNTERPSLLHKLPPSHAIELSNPVYENDTRKWDLSFIVHLLAFIMGVRLQFHDWWFDGRVPIKNTNNIYASPPVINEFLKHCYDVWLSWEEQHRQWIINLLVMHSRVPSYEWDWEKFTLNYMVFDGAYRLANEIYNCKAKNHKDRFNVLIERFGLAHNDQYIDQIYNLRNDLFHQSIWDGGLPCSSEGKYRGWAHETTLRKLNIRIITALFKYDTKFIQMPWWSISSHAFDPKFYD
;
A
#
# COMPACT_ATOMS: atom_id res chain seq x y z
N MET A 1 -20.97 17.10 -11.42
CA MET A 1 -21.33 15.69 -11.71
C MET A 1 -20.97 14.86 -10.49
N VAL A 2 -21.76 13.85 -10.14
CA VAL A 2 -21.47 12.94 -9.02
C VAL A 2 -21.15 11.57 -9.60
N VAL A 3 -20.04 10.98 -9.16
CA VAL A 3 -19.62 9.63 -9.56
C VAL A 3 -19.72 8.70 -8.35
N ASN A 4 -20.29 7.51 -8.57
CA ASN A 4 -20.51 6.52 -7.53
C ASN A 4 -19.82 5.19 -7.88
N ASP A 5 -19.22 4.57 -6.87
CA ASP A 5 -18.56 3.27 -7.01
C ASP A 5 -18.61 2.45 -5.71
N LYS A 6 -18.05 1.24 -5.73
CA LYS A 6 -17.91 0.36 -4.56
C LYS A 6 -16.50 -0.18 -4.42
N ILE A 7 -16.05 -0.23 -3.17
CA ILE A 7 -14.75 -0.79 -2.79
C ILE A 7 -14.92 -1.98 -1.86
N GLY A 8 -14.03 -2.95 -1.97
CA GLY A 8 -13.98 -4.12 -1.10
C GLY A 8 -12.95 -3.96 0.02
N LEU A 9 -13.10 -4.80 1.07
CA LEU A 9 -12.09 -5.05 2.11
C LEU A 9 -11.81 -3.93 3.13
N LEU A 10 -12.75 -3.02 3.36
CA LEU A 10 -12.58 -2.04 4.43
C LEU A 10 -13.32 -2.49 5.70
N GLU A 11 -12.60 -2.89 6.75
CA GLU A 11 -13.13 -3.13 8.12
C GLU A 11 -13.13 -1.81 8.90
N TYR A 12 -14.05 -0.93 8.54
CA TYR A 12 -14.20 0.40 9.13
C TYR A 12 -15.69 0.76 9.10
N GLU A 13 -16.30 0.98 10.25
CA GLU A 13 -17.76 1.20 10.31
C GLU A 13 -18.14 2.68 10.19
N SER A 14 -17.17 3.58 10.41
CA SER A 14 -17.44 5.02 10.37
C SER A 14 -17.50 5.56 8.95
N GLU A 15 -18.31 6.58 8.74
CA GLU A 15 -18.32 7.31 7.48
C GLU A 15 -17.11 8.26 7.39
N ILE A 16 -16.55 8.36 6.20
CA ILE A 16 -15.54 9.37 5.86
C ILE A 16 -16.24 10.37 4.94
N ILE A 17 -16.39 11.61 5.36
CA ILE A 17 -17.12 12.63 4.61
C ILE A 17 -16.32 13.92 4.62
N ASN A 18 -16.12 14.47 3.43
CA ASN A 18 -15.66 15.84 3.20
C ASN A 18 -16.35 16.43 1.95
N ASP A 19 -16.02 17.67 1.62
CA ASP A 19 -16.66 18.40 0.51
C ASP A 19 -16.42 17.78 -0.88
N SER A 20 -15.36 16.99 -1.02
CA SER A 20 -14.93 16.40 -2.29
C SER A 20 -15.43 14.97 -2.47
N PHE A 21 -15.46 14.17 -1.41
CA PHE A 21 -15.89 12.77 -1.50
C PHE A 21 -16.51 12.25 -0.20
N SER A 22 -17.25 11.15 -0.31
CA SER A 22 -17.71 10.37 0.83
C SER A 22 -17.46 8.88 0.65
N ILE A 23 -17.17 8.19 1.74
CA ILE A 23 -17.05 6.74 1.82
C ILE A 23 -17.95 6.27 2.95
N ARG A 24 -18.89 5.38 2.64
CA ARG A 24 -19.90 4.92 3.59
C ARG A 24 -20.04 3.39 3.53
N PRO A 25 -20.26 2.73 4.67
CA PRO A 25 -20.60 1.31 4.68
C PRO A 25 -21.85 1.05 3.83
N LEU A 26 -21.89 -0.10 3.15
CA LEU A 26 -23.09 -0.57 2.46
C LEU A 26 -24.11 -1.14 3.46
N ASP A 27 -25.37 -1.25 3.04
CA ASP A 27 -26.45 -1.80 3.88
C ASP A 27 -26.15 -3.21 4.42
N ASP A 28 -25.41 -4.03 3.66
CA ASP A 28 -25.00 -5.38 4.01
C ASP A 28 -23.61 -5.46 4.67
N TYR A 29 -23.03 -4.32 5.07
CA TYR A 29 -21.67 -4.22 5.63
C TYR A 29 -21.39 -5.25 6.73
N LEU A 30 -22.29 -5.39 7.72
CA LEU A 30 -22.09 -6.33 8.84
C LEU A 30 -22.03 -7.79 8.37
N ASN A 31 -22.81 -8.16 7.35
CA ASN A 31 -22.77 -9.50 6.77
C ASN A 31 -21.48 -9.72 5.98
N VAL A 32 -21.03 -8.72 5.23
CA VAL A 32 -19.77 -8.75 4.49
C VAL A 32 -18.58 -8.88 5.43
N ILE A 33 -18.51 -8.08 6.50
CA ILE A 33 -17.42 -8.18 7.49
C ILE A 33 -17.42 -9.53 8.19
N LYS A 34 -18.60 -10.06 8.55
CA LYS A 34 -18.69 -11.40 9.13
C LYS A 34 -18.13 -12.46 8.17
N TYR A 35 -18.55 -12.43 6.91
CA TYR A 35 -18.03 -13.32 5.88
C TYR A 35 -16.51 -13.19 5.71
N LEU A 36 -15.99 -11.96 5.64
CA LEU A 36 -14.55 -11.71 5.52
C LEU A 36 -13.77 -12.24 6.73
N LYS A 37 -14.33 -12.14 7.95
CA LYS A 37 -13.74 -12.72 9.16
C LYS A 37 -13.73 -14.24 9.11
N ASP A 38 -14.80 -14.86 8.64
CA ASP A 38 -14.93 -16.32 8.53
C ASP A 38 -13.91 -16.93 7.55
N ILE A 39 -13.52 -16.18 6.50
CA ILE A 39 -12.49 -16.61 5.53
C ILE A 39 -11.09 -16.07 5.82
N SER A 40 -10.95 -15.22 6.84
CA SER A 40 -9.66 -14.65 7.23
C SER A 40 -8.81 -15.63 8.02
N ASN A 41 -7.50 -15.49 7.90
CA ASN A 41 -6.55 -16.31 8.64
C ASN A 41 -6.00 -15.54 9.85
N VAL A 42 -5.47 -16.29 10.83
CA VAL A 42 -4.98 -15.75 12.11
C VAL A 42 -3.93 -14.65 11.90
N ASP A 43 -3.09 -14.82 10.89
CA ASP A 43 -2.04 -13.90 10.45
C ASP A 43 -2.56 -12.57 9.86
N GLY A 44 -3.87 -12.42 9.69
CA GLY A 44 -4.50 -11.19 9.20
C GLY A 44 -4.60 -11.10 7.69
N PHE A 45 -4.55 -12.23 6.98
CA PHE A 45 -4.68 -12.30 5.53
C PHE A 45 -5.89 -13.12 5.08
N ILE A 46 -6.45 -12.74 3.94
CA ILE A 46 -7.32 -13.62 3.13
C ILE A 46 -6.46 -14.24 2.05
N TYR A 47 -6.46 -15.57 1.95
CA TYR A 47 -5.73 -16.31 0.93
C TYR A 47 -6.61 -16.56 -0.29
N PRO A 48 -6.03 -16.69 -1.51
CA PRO A 48 -6.82 -17.02 -2.69
C PRO A 48 -7.57 -18.35 -2.52
N PRO A 49 -8.81 -18.46 -3.04
CA PRO A 49 -9.54 -19.72 -3.03
C PRO A 49 -8.85 -20.76 -3.93
N SER A 50 -9.06 -22.05 -3.68
CA SER A 50 -8.59 -23.11 -4.59
C SER A 50 -9.32 -23.04 -5.94
N GLU A 51 -8.56 -23.09 -7.04
CA GLU A 51 -9.03 -23.32 -8.41
C GLU A 51 -8.49 -24.63 -8.96
N HIS A 52 -9.08 -25.14 -10.05
CA HIS A 52 -8.57 -26.29 -10.78
C HIS A 52 -8.64 -26.04 -12.29
N GLY A 53 -7.74 -26.68 -13.04
CA GLY A 53 -7.74 -26.65 -14.50
C GLY A 53 -8.98 -27.33 -15.07
N VAL A 54 -9.55 -26.74 -16.13
CA VAL A 54 -10.70 -27.30 -16.85
C VAL A 54 -10.37 -27.45 -18.33
N GLU A 55 -10.76 -28.58 -18.92
CA GLU A 55 -10.80 -28.74 -20.37
C GLU A 55 -12.12 -28.11 -20.86
N LEU A 56 -12.03 -27.16 -21.79
CA LEU A 56 -13.19 -26.56 -22.43
C LEU A 56 -13.50 -27.27 -23.75
N ASP A 57 -14.78 -27.43 -24.06
CA ASP A 57 -15.22 -27.77 -25.40
C ASP A 57 -14.98 -26.56 -26.32
N ILE A 58 -14.15 -26.72 -27.35
CA ILE A 58 -13.68 -25.60 -28.22
C ILE A 58 -14.84 -24.95 -28.98
N THR A 59 -15.93 -25.67 -29.23
CA THR A 59 -17.07 -25.16 -30.00
C THR A 59 -18.03 -24.37 -29.11
N THR A 60 -18.28 -24.86 -27.89
CA THR A 60 -19.28 -24.28 -26.97
C THR A 60 -18.67 -23.41 -25.89
N MET A 61 -17.34 -23.45 -25.71
CA MET A 61 -16.58 -22.85 -24.60
C MET A 61 -17.06 -23.30 -23.21
N LYS A 62 -17.83 -24.39 -23.13
CA LYS A 62 -18.31 -24.95 -21.86
C LYS A 62 -17.29 -25.91 -21.27
N GLN A 63 -17.27 -26.01 -19.94
CA GLN A 63 -16.46 -26.98 -19.23
C GLN A 63 -16.86 -28.40 -19.63
N LYS A 64 -15.89 -29.16 -20.15
CA LYS A 64 -16.03 -30.56 -20.54
C LYS A 64 -15.60 -31.49 -19.40
N ARG A 65 -14.47 -31.23 -18.76
CA ARG A 65 -14.01 -31.96 -17.56
C ARG A 65 -12.99 -31.17 -16.75
N VAL A 66 -12.85 -31.52 -15.48
CA VAL A 66 -11.75 -31.07 -14.62
C VAL A 66 -10.48 -31.85 -14.96
N ILE A 67 -9.34 -31.18 -15.02
CA ILE A 67 -8.03 -31.78 -15.24
C ILE A 67 -7.51 -32.27 -13.88
N PRO A 68 -7.21 -33.57 -13.71
CA PRO A 68 -6.73 -34.10 -12.43
C PRO A 68 -5.38 -33.49 -12.03
N ASN A 69 -5.12 -33.38 -10.72
CA ASN A 69 -3.88 -32.86 -10.14
C ASN A 69 -3.53 -31.43 -10.55
N THR A 70 -4.55 -30.58 -10.75
CA THR A 70 -4.37 -29.15 -11.07
C THR A 70 -4.97 -28.21 -10.02
N GLU A 71 -5.38 -28.74 -8.86
CA GLU A 71 -5.84 -27.91 -7.75
C GLU A 71 -4.70 -27.03 -7.23
N ARG A 72 -4.93 -25.72 -7.19
CA ARG A 72 -3.96 -24.73 -6.75
C ARG A 72 -4.67 -23.46 -6.27
N PRO A 73 -4.02 -22.58 -5.50
CA PRO A 73 -4.60 -21.27 -5.21
C PRO A 73 -4.86 -20.47 -6.48
N SER A 74 -6.00 -19.78 -6.52
CA SER A 74 -6.38 -18.91 -7.64
C SER A 74 -5.34 -17.81 -7.82
N LEU A 75 -4.92 -17.58 -9.07
CA LEU A 75 -4.00 -16.48 -9.36
C LEU A 75 -4.64 -15.11 -9.08
N LEU A 76 -5.95 -15.02 -9.33
CA LEU A 76 -6.76 -13.83 -9.17
C LEU A 76 -8.05 -14.20 -8.43
N HIS A 77 -8.46 -13.36 -7.49
CA HIS A 77 -9.75 -13.51 -6.81
C HIS A 77 -10.37 -12.14 -6.51
N LYS A 78 -11.68 -12.12 -6.26
CA LYS A 78 -12.43 -10.91 -5.90
C LYS A 78 -12.92 -11.01 -4.47
N LEU A 79 -13.17 -9.86 -3.87
CA LEU A 79 -13.78 -9.76 -2.56
C LEU A 79 -15.07 -8.96 -2.65
N PRO A 80 -16.06 -9.27 -1.81
CA PRO A 80 -17.32 -8.54 -1.80
C PRO A 80 -17.10 -7.05 -1.48
N PRO A 81 -17.90 -6.15 -2.07
CA PRO A 81 -17.88 -4.75 -1.70
C PRO A 81 -18.30 -4.59 -0.24
N SER A 82 -17.62 -3.72 0.52
CA SER A 82 -18.05 -3.35 1.88
C SER A 82 -18.51 -1.91 1.98
N HIS A 83 -18.07 -1.03 1.07
CA HIS A 83 -18.34 0.40 1.09
C HIS A 83 -18.73 0.94 -0.28
N ALA A 84 -19.58 1.97 -0.26
CA ALA A 84 -19.76 2.88 -1.39
C ALA A 84 -18.77 4.05 -1.29
N ILE A 85 -18.30 4.52 -2.44
CA ILE A 85 -17.54 5.77 -2.56
C ILE A 85 -18.26 6.70 -3.53
N GLU A 86 -18.46 7.94 -3.12
CA GLU A 86 -19.05 9.00 -3.93
C GLU A 86 -18.04 10.12 -4.09
N LEU A 87 -17.84 10.59 -5.33
CA LEU A 87 -16.96 11.70 -5.66
C LEU A 87 -17.78 12.86 -6.23
N SER A 88 -17.65 14.02 -5.58
CA SER A 88 -18.21 15.28 -6.02
C SER A 88 -17.20 16.01 -6.90
N ASN A 89 -17.63 16.42 -8.10
CA ASN A 89 -16.82 17.23 -9.02
C ASN A 89 -15.49 16.55 -9.44
N PRO A 90 -15.56 15.38 -10.11
CA PRO A 90 -14.37 14.68 -10.57
C PRO A 90 -13.51 15.56 -11.49
N VAL A 91 -12.19 15.51 -11.31
CA VAL A 91 -11.26 16.18 -12.24
C VAL A 91 -11.17 15.42 -13.56
N TYR A 92 -11.19 14.07 -13.50
CA TYR A 92 -11.07 13.20 -14.67
C TYR A 92 -12.37 12.44 -14.95
N GLU A 93 -13.34 13.11 -15.57
CA GLU A 93 -14.70 12.56 -15.80
C GLU A 93 -14.70 11.21 -16.54
N ASN A 94 -13.77 10.99 -17.48
CA ASN A 94 -13.77 9.81 -18.34
C ASN A 94 -13.13 8.56 -17.70
N ASP A 95 -12.36 8.69 -16.62
CA ASP A 95 -11.62 7.56 -16.02
C ASP A 95 -11.29 7.78 -14.54
N THR A 96 -12.31 8.10 -13.73
CA THR A 96 -12.14 8.40 -12.29
C THR A 96 -11.48 7.26 -11.52
N ARG A 97 -11.69 6.01 -11.93
CA ARG A 97 -11.09 4.81 -11.32
C ARG A 97 -9.57 4.72 -11.50
N LYS A 98 -8.98 5.39 -12.48
CA LYS A 98 -7.52 5.50 -12.64
C LYS A 98 -6.92 6.77 -12.03
N TRP A 99 -7.77 7.69 -11.59
CA TRP A 99 -7.37 9.00 -11.08
C TRP A 99 -7.93 9.23 -9.68
N ASP A 100 -8.92 10.10 -9.52
CA ASP A 100 -9.44 10.57 -8.24
C ASP A 100 -9.81 9.43 -7.29
N LEU A 101 -10.64 8.48 -7.76
CA LEU A 101 -11.07 7.36 -6.92
C LEU A 101 -9.89 6.43 -6.61
N SER A 102 -8.98 6.20 -7.57
CA SER A 102 -7.78 5.39 -7.32
C SER A 102 -6.93 6.01 -6.20
N PHE A 103 -6.69 7.32 -6.28
CA PHE A 103 -5.93 8.04 -5.28
C PHE A 103 -6.58 7.92 -3.90
N ILE A 104 -7.88 8.21 -3.78
CA ILE A 104 -8.62 8.16 -2.52
C ILE A 104 -8.57 6.75 -1.93
N VAL A 105 -8.85 5.73 -2.75
CA VAL A 105 -8.90 4.32 -2.31
C VAL A 105 -7.54 3.82 -1.86
N HIS A 106 -6.47 4.10 -2.63
CA HIS A 106 -5.13 3.64 -2.28
C HIS A 106 -4.50 4.46 -1.15
N LEU A 107 -4.89 5.72 -0.97
CA LEU A 107 -4.49 6.51 0.19
C LEU A 107 -5.20 6.04 1.47
N LEU A 108 -6.48 5.67 1.38
CA LEU A 108 -7.19 5.04 2.49
C LEU A 108 -6.58 3.68 2.86
N ALA A 109 -6.28 2.85 1.85
CA ALA A 109 -5.56 1.59 2.06
C ALA A 109 -4.21 1.83 2.75
N PHE A 110 -3.49 2.86 2.32
CA PHE A 110 -2.23 3.28 2.91
C PHE A 110 -2.36 3.65 4.39
N ILE A 111 -3.25 4.56 4.77
CA ILE A 111 -3.34 4.99 6.18
C ILE A 111 -3.85 3.87 7.09
N MET A 112 -4.74 3.01 6.58
CA MET A 112 -5.30 1.86 7.31
C MET A 112 -4.35 0.66 7.36
N GLY A 113 -3.28 0.65 6.54
CA GLY A 113 -2.34 -0.46 6.45
C GLY A 113 -2.96 -1.75 5.90
N VAL A 114 -3.96 -1.63 5.02
CA VAL A 114 -4.64 -2.75 4.35
C VAL A 114 -4.48 -2.64 2.85
N ARG A 115 -5.10 -3.54 2.08
CA ARG A 115 -5.11 -3.45 0.61
C ARG A 115 -6.55 -3.35 0.09
N LEU A 116 -6.92 -2.17 -0.41
CA LEU A 116 -8.24 -1.92 -1.00
C LEU A 116 -8.16 -1.93 -2.53
N GLN A 117 -9.25 -2.36 -3.17
CA GLN A 117 -9.49 -2.22 -4.60
C GLN A 117 -10.99 -2.03 -4.86
N PHE A 118 -11.34 -1.60 -6.07
CA PHE A 118 -12.72 -1.62 -6.55
C PHE A 118 -13.27 -3.06 -6.55
N HIS A 119 -14.55 -3.21 -6.22
CA HIS A 119 -15.18 -4.51 -5.99
C HIS A 119 -15.13 -5.47 -7.20
N ASP A 120 -15.01 -4.93 -8.41
CA ASP A 120 -14.94 -5.69 -9.65
C ASP A 120 -13.50 -5.85 -10.18
N TRP A 121 -12.51 -5.30 -9.47
CA TRP A 121 -11.09 -5.51 -9.74
C TRP A 121 -10.59 -6.78 -9.04
N TRP A 122 -9.50 -7.34 -9.57
CA TRP A 122 -8.93 -8.59 -9.10
C TRP A 122 -7.79 -8.34 -8.11
N PHE A 123 -7.75 -9.13 -7.05
CA PHE A 123 -6.59 -9.26 -6.17
C PHE A 123 -5.72 -10.42 -6.63
N ASP A 124 -4.41 -10.16 -6.70
CA ASP A 124 -3.38 -11.19 -6.84
C ASP A 124 -2.80 -11.55 -5.46
N GLY A 125 -2.55 -12.85 -5.24
CA GLY A 125 -1.97 -13.36 -4.00
C GLY A 125 -2.87 -13.16 -2.78
N ARG A 126 -2.29 -13.22 -1.57
CA ARG A 126 -3.03 -12.95 -0.32
C ARG A 126 -3.34 -11.46 -0.12
N VAL A 127 -4.41 -11.15 0.60
CA VAL A 127 -4.85 -9.77 0.84
C VAL A 127 -4.76 -9.43 2.33
N PRO A 128 -3.97 -8.42 2.75
CA PRO A 128 -3.92 -7.98 4.14
C PRO A 128 -5.23 -7.27 4.53
N ILE A 129 -5.91 -7.80 5.55
CA ILE A 129 -7.14 -7.22 6.11
C ILE A 129 -6.93 -6.52 7.46
N LYS A 130 -5.83 -6.84 8.14
CA LYS A 130 -5.44 -6.16 9.38
C LYS A 130 -4.43 -5.08 9.07
N ASN A 131 -4.35 -4.06 9.93
CA ASN A 131 -3.35 -3.02 9.82
C ASN A 131 -1.94 -3.62 9.85
N THR A 132 -1.23 -3.48 8.73
CA THR A 132 0.14 -3.94 8.55
C THR A 132 1.18 -2.81 8.69
N ASN A 133 0.74 -1.61 9.05
CA ASN A 133 1.56 -0.42 9.27
C ASN A 133 1.76 -0.17 10.77
N ASN A 134 2.72 0.70 11.11
CA ASN A 134 2.95 1.14 12.49
C ASN A 134 2.27 2.47 12.82
N ILE A 135 1.10 2.69 12.21
CA ILE A 135 0.29 3.91 12.35
C ILE A 135 -0.92 3.58 13.23
N TYR A 136 -1.20 4.44 14.21
CA TYR A 136 -2.47 4.50 14.92
C TYR A 136 -3.12 5.85 14.64
N ALA A 137 -4.26 5.85 13.94
CA ALA A 137 -5.00 7.05 13.59
C ALA A 137 -6.47 6.90 14.01
N SER A 138 -7.03 7.93 14.63
CA SER A 138 -8.45 7.99 14.95
C SER A 138 -9.30 8.31 13.71
N PRO A 139 -10.61 8.03 13.71
CA PRO A 139 -11.48 8.38 12.59
C PRO A 139 -11.42 9.85 12.13
N PRO A 140 -11.44 10.86 13.03
CA PRO A 140 -11.31 12.26 12.62
C PRO A 140 -9.97 12.55 11.92
N VAL A 141 -8.88 11.99 12.44
CA VAL A 141 -7.54 12.14 11.88
C VAL A 141 -7.43 11.50 10.50
N ILE A 142 -8.05 10.34 10.28
CA ILE A 142 -8.11 9.70 8.96
C ILE A 142 -8.82 10.61 7.97
N ASN A 143 -9.98 11.16 8.33
CA ASN A 143 -10.74 12.04 7.44
C ASN A 143 -9.95 13.31 7.09
N GLU A 144 -9.34 13.96 8.09
CA GLU A 144 -8.48 15.13 7.90
C GLU A 144 -7.29 14.82 6.98
N PHE A 145 -6.59 13.71 7.24
CA PHE A 145 -5.45 13.28 6.43
C PHE A 145 -5.82 13.05 4.97
N LEU A 146 -6.90 12.31 4.71
CA LEU A 146 -7.34 12.03 3.35
C LEU A 146 -7.74 13.31 2.60
N LYS A 147 -8.46 14.22 3.29
CA LYS A 147 -8.83 15.51 2.72
C LYS A 147 -7.58 16.33 2.36
N HIS A 148 -6.66 16.49 3.31
CA HIS A 148 -5.42 17.25 3.11
C HIS A 148 -4.61 16.71 1.94
N CYS A 149 -4.38 15.39 1.90
CA CYS A 149 -3.62 14.77 0.83
C CYS A 149 -4.31 14.89 -0.54
N TYR A 150 -5.64 14.80 -0.60
CA TYR A 150 -6.38 15.00 -1.84
C TYR A 150 -6.26 16.44 -2.35
N ASP A 151 -6.40 17.43 -1.47
CA ASP A 151 -6.21 18.85 -1.84
C ASP A 151 -4.77 19.11 -2.35
N VAL A 152 -3.76 18.54 -1.69
CA VAL A 152 -2.36 18.63 -2.14
C VAL A 152 -2.15 17.92 -3.47
N TRP A 153 -2.70 16.72 -3.65
CA TRP A 153 -2.63 15.97 -4.91
C TRP A 153 -3.25 16.73 -6.08
N LEU A 154 -4.39 17.40 -5.87
CA LEU A 154 -5.02 18.29 -6.84
C LEU A 154 -4.14 19.48 -7.23
N SER A 155 -3.21 19.90 -6.38
CA SER A 155 -2.27 20.97 -6.71
C SER A 155 -1.08 20.51 -7.57
N TRP A 156 -0.83 19.21 -7.66
CA TRP A 156 0.29 18.66 -8.43
C TRP A 156 0.00 18.58 -9.92
N GLU A 157 1.05 18.55 -10.73
CA GLU A 157 0.95 18.22 -12.15
C GLU A 157 0.47 16.78 -12.36
N GLU A 158 -0.21 16.54 -13.48
CA GLU A 158 -0.82 15.24 -13.81
C GLU A 158 0.16 14.06 -13.71
N GLN A 159 1.39 14.24 -14.19
CA GLN A 159 2.42 13.21 -14.12
C GLN A 159 2.74 12.81 -12.67
N HIS A 160 2.88 13.79 -11.78
CA HIS A 160 3.14 13.57 -10.36
C HIS A 160 1.96 12.91 -9.65
N ARG A 161 0.73 13.28 -10.04
CA ARG A 161 -0.50 12.65 -9.56
C ARG A 161 -0.53 11.15 -9.89
N GLN A 162 -0.16 10.79 -11.12
CA GLN A 162 -0.09 9.39 -11.53
C GLN A 162 1.01 8.62 -10.77
N TRP A 163 2.17 9.24 -10.57
CA TRP A 163 3.29 8.60 -9.86
C TRP A 163 2.91 8.24 -8.42
N ILE A 164 2.28 9.14 -7.67
CA ILE A 164 1.91 8.84 -6.28
C ILE A 164 0.84 7.76 -6.17
N ILE A 165 -0.11 7.69 -7.10
CA ILE A 165 -1.09 6.59 -7.16
C ILE A 165 -0.35 5.26 -7.29
N ASN A 166 0.60 5.16 -8.22
CA ASN A 166 1.41 3.96 -8.40
C ASN A 166 2.22 3.61 -7.14
N LEU A 167 2.78 4.60 -6.44
CA LEU A 167 3.50 4.37 -5.19
C LEU A 167 2.58 3.81 -4.10
N LEU A 168 1.38 4.36 -3.94
CA LEU A 168 0.39 3.89 -2.97
C LEU A 168 -0.08 2.46 -3.30
N VAL A 169 -0.36 2.16 -4.57
CA VAL A 169 -0.70 0.82 -5.05
C VAL A 169 0.42 -0.16 -4.71
N MET A 170 1.65 0.14 -5.14
CA MET A 170 2.77 -0.78 -4.94
C MET A 170 3.10 -0.96 -3.47
N HIS A 171 3.03 0.09 -2.66
CA HIS A 171 3.26 0.02 -1.23
C HIS A 171 2.20 -0.83 -0.49
N SER A 172 0.90 -0.65 -0.82
CA SER A 172 -0.19 -1.46 -0.24
C SER A 172 -0.16 -2.92 -0.69
N ARG A 173 0.48 -3.21 -1.83
CA ARG A 173 0.67 -4.57 -2.36
C ARG A 173 1.82 -5.33 -1.70
N VAL A 174 2.84 -4.66 -1.16
CA VAL A 174 4.02 -5.31 -0.54
C VAL A 174 3.64 -6.45 0.42
N PRO A 175 2.70 -6.31 1.38
CA PRO A 175 2.38 -7.39 2.33
C PRO A 175 1.79 -8.65 1.67
N SER A 176 1.25 -8.54 0.45
CA SER A 176 0.75 -9.68 -0.32
C SER A 176 1.85 -10.64 -0.75
N TYR A 177 3.11 -10.20 -0.81
CA TYR A 177 4.24 -11.07 -1.13
C TYR A 177 4.62 -11.94 0.07
N GLU A 178 5.20 -13.10 -0.19
CA GLU A 178 5.58 -14.03 0.87
C GLU A 178 7.06 -13.88 1.22
N TRP A 179 7.91 -13.82 0.20
CA TRP A 179 9.35 -13.75 0.38
C TRP A 179 9.82 -12.35 0.75
N ASP A 180 10.69 -12.29 1.75
CA ASP A 180 11.27 -11.07 2.29
C ASP A 180 12.11 -10.29 1.25
N TRP A 181 12.85 -10.98 0.40
CA TRP A 181 13.63 -10.36 -0.68
C TRP A 181 12.74 -9.72 -1.77
N GLU A 182 11.57 -10.31 -2.06
CA GLU A 182 10.59 -9.74 -2.99
C GLU A 182 9.97 -8.47 -2.39
N LYS A 183 9.52 -8.57 -1.15
CA LYS A 183 9.00 -7.43 -0.38
C LYS A 183 10.02 -6.30 -0.30
N PHE A 184 11.29 -6.63 -0.02
CA PHE A 184 12.38 -5.66 0.03
C PHE A 184 12.57 -4.97 -1.33
N THR A 185 12.61 -5.75 -2.42
CA THR A 185 12.73 -5.22 -3.79
C THR A 185 11.62 -4.22 -4.09
N LEU A 186 10.37 -4.55 -3.75
CA LEU A 186 9.22 -3.68 -3.96
C LEU A 186 9.22 -2.44 -3.07
N ASN A 187 9.57 -2.58 -1.78
CA ASN A 187 9.76 -1.43 -0.91
C ASN A 187 10.88 -0.51 -1.42
N TYR A 188 11.95 -1.07 -1.99
CA TYR A 188 13.03 -0.27 -2.57
C TYR A 188 12.58 0.45 -3.86
N MET A 189 11.75 -0.19 -4.68
CA MET A 189 11.09 0.48 -5.82
C MET A 189 10.21 1.65 -5.36
N VAL A 190 9.42 1.46 -4.29
CA VAL A 190 8.62 2.53 -3.70
C VAL A 190 9.51 3.66 -3.17
N PHE A 191 10.61 3.33 -2.49
CA PHE A 191 11.59 4.30 -2.00
C PHE A 191 12.18 5.13 -3.15
N ASP A 192 12.66 4.48 -4.21
CA ASP A 192 13.26 5.15 -5.37
C ASP A 192 12.25 6.03 -6.12
N GLY A 193 11.01 5.57 -6.25
CA GLY A 193 9.94 6.36 -6.85
C GLY A 193 9.52 7.56 -5.98
N ALA A 194 9.47 7.39 -4.66
CA ALA A 194 9.22 8.49 -3.72
C ALA A 194 10.36 9.52 -3.73
N TYR A 195 11.62 9.07 -3.79
CA TYR A 195 12.77 9.95 -4.00
C TYR A 195 12.64 10.74 -5.31
N ARG A 196 12.30 10.08 -6.42
CA ARG A 196 12.12 10.75 -7.71
C ARG A 196 11.04 11.83 -7.62
N LEU A 197 9.89 11.52 -7.04
CA LEU A 197 8.81 12.48 -6.85
C LEU A 197 9.25 13.66 -5.97
N ALA A 198 10.00 13.39 -4.90
CA ALA A 198 10.58 14.44 -4.05
C ALA A 198 11.62 15.30 -4.79
N ASN A 199 12.41 14.71 -5.70
CA ASN A 199 13.34 15.47 -6.53
C ASN A 199 12.60 16.46 -7.43
N GLU A 200 11.53 16.03 -8.11
CA GLU A 200 10.77 16.91 -9.00
C GLU A 200 10.03 18.01 -8.25
N ILE A 201 9.33 17.68 -7.16
CA ILE A 201 8.49 18.64 -6.44
C ILE A 201 9.30 19.52 -5.48
N TYR A 202 10.36 18.97 -4.89
CA TYR A 202 11.09 19.61 -3.79
C TYR A 202 12.58 19.83 -4.05
N ASN A 203 13.06 19.51 -5.26
CA ASN A 203 14.45 19.70 -5.66
C ASN A 203 15.45 18.91 -4.78
N CYS A 204 15.06 17.73 -4.31
CA CYS A 204 15.90 16.78 -3.57
C CYS A 204 16.96 16.14 -4.48
N LYS A 205 18.16 16.71 -4.56
CA LYS A 205 19.25 16.20 -5.40
C LYS A 205 20.23 15.32 -4.62
N ALA A 206 20.27 14.04 -4.94
CA ALA A 206 21.26 13.10 -4.43
C ALA A 206 22.30 12.70 -5.48
N LYS A 207 23.54 12.47 -5.04
CA LYS A 207 24.67 12.07 -5.91
C LYS A 207 24.68 10.57 -6.23
N ASN A 208 24.17 9.74 -5.34
CA ASN A 208 24.15 8.29 -5.46
C ASN A 208 22.97 7.68 -4.67
N HIS A 209 22.77 6.37 -4.76
CA HIS A 209 21.64 5.69 -4.11
C HIS A 209 21.63 5.81 -2.59
N LYS A 210 22.79 5.77 -1.93
CA LYS A 210 22.90 5.94 -0.47
C LYS A 210 22.53 7.38 -0.06
N ASP A 211 22.99 8.35 -0.84
CA ASP A 211 22.75 9.77 -0.61
C ASP A 211 21.26 10.14 -0.69
N ARG A 212 20.45 9.38 -1.45
CA ARG A 212 18.98 9.57 -1.50
C ARG A 212 18.33 9.51 -0.12
N PHE A 213 18.80 8.61 0.75
CA PHE A 213 18.27 8.49 2.11
C PHE A 213 18.52 9.78 2.89
N ASN A 214 19.76 10.27 2.88
CA ASN A 214 20.16 11.47 3.61
C ASN A 214 19.39 12.70 3.14
N VAL A 215 19.28 12.91 1.83
CA VAL A 215 18.57 14.07 1.27
C VAL A 215 17.09 14.06 1.65
N LEU A 216 16.42 12.89 1.62
CA LEU A 216 15.01 12.80 2.03
C LEU A 216 14.84 13.02 3.53
N ILE A 217 15.72 12.42 4.33
CA ILE A 217 15.70 12.56 5.80
C ILE A 217 15.89 14.01 6.20
N GLU A 218 16.89 14.69 5.64
CA GLU A 218 17.16 16.11 5.92
C GLU A 218 16.00 16.99 5.42
N ARG A 219 15.56 16.78 4.17
CA ARG A 219 14.49 17.60 3.56
C ARG A 219 13.19 17.57 4.35
N PHE A 220 12.81 16.40 4.84
CA PHE A 220 11.53 16.20 5.51
C PHE A 220 11.64 16.14 7.04
N GLY A 221 12.85 16.31 7.59
CA GLY A 221 13.09 16.23 9.03
C GLY A 221 12.74 14.87 9.63
N LEU A 222 13.03 13.78 8.90
CA LEU A 222 12.77 12.42 9.37
C LEU A 222 13.80 12.02 10.45
N ALA A 223 13.51 10.99 11.23
CA ALA A 223 14.50 10.40 12.13
C ALA A 223 15.71 9.87 11.33
N HIS A 224 16.93 10.17 11.77
CA HIS A 224 18.17 9.75 11.09
C HIS A 224 18.84 8.58 11.81
N ASN A 225 19.36 7.61 11.03
CA ASN A 225 20.12 6.47 11.55
C ASN A 225 21.01 5.85 10.46
N ASP A 226 22.31 6.19 10.50
CA ASP A 226 23.28 5.73 9.50
C ASP A 226 23.42 4.20 9.45
N GLN A 227 23.34 3.52 10.60
CA GLN A 227 23.51 2.07 10.65
C GLN A 227 22.44 1.35 9.81
N TYR A 228 21.17 1.72 9.95
CA TYR A 228 20.09 1.10 9.18
C TYR A 228 20.13 1.52 7.70
N ILE A 229 20.53 2.76 7.39
CA ILE A 229 20.73 3.21 6.01
C ILE A 229 21.80 2.34 5.33
N ASP A 230 22.93 2.12 6.00
CA ASP A 230 24.04 1.33 5.48
C ASP A 230 23.63 -0.12 5.25
N GLN A 231 22.90 -0.71 6.20
CA GLN A 231 22.37 -2.06 6.07
C GLN A 231 21.42 -2.21 4.89
N ILE A 232 20.45 -1.31 4.73
CA ILE A 232 19.51 -1.33 3.60
C ILE A 232 20.25 -1.12 2.27
N TYR A 233 21.18 -0.17 2.22
CA TYR A 233 21.96 0.12 1.02
C TYR A 233 22.82 -1.08 0.58
N ASN A 234 23.51 -1.72 1.52
CA ASN A 234 24.34 -2.88 1.24
C ASN A 234 23.48 -4.07 0.81
N LEU A 235 22.38 -4.35 1.52
CA LEU A 235 21.44 -5.41 1.17
C LEU A 235 20.86 -5.22 -0.24
N ARG A 236 20.55 -3.98 -0.62
CA ARG A 236 20.13 -3.65 -1.99
C ARG A 236 21.23 -3.92 -3.01
N ASN A 237 22.46 -3.53 -2.74
CA ASN A 237 23.55 -3.75 -3.69
C ASN A 237 23.83 -5.23 -3.90
N ASP A 238 23.85 -6.01 -2.82
CA ASP A 238 24.03 -7.46 -2.88
C ASP A 238 22.90 -8.12 -3.69
N LEU A 239 21.64 -7.75 -3.42
CA LEU A 239 20.49 -8.32 -4.11
C LEU A 239 20.45 -7.94 -5.59
N PHE A 240 20.62 -6.65 -5.92
CA PHE A 240 20.40 -6.16 -7.29
C PHE A 240 21.60 -6.41 -8.21
N HIS A 241 22.82 -6.49 -7.67
CA HIS A 241 24.02 -6.66 -8.49
C HIS A 241 24.60 -8.07 -8.44
N GLN A 242 24.34 -8.81 -7.37
CA GLN A 242 24.91 -10.14 -7.17
C GLN A 242 23.84 -11.22 -6.98
N SER A 243 22.55 -10.86 -6.95
CA SER A 243 21.46 -11.79 -6.62
C SER A 243 21.67 -12.48 -5.27
N ILE A 244 22.28 -11.77 -4.31
CA ILE A 244 22.56 -12.24 -2.95
C ILE A 244 21.53 -11.63 -2.00
N TRP A 245 20.86 -12.47 -1.20
CA TRP A 245 19.97 -12.05 -0.14
C TRP A 245 20.55 -12.40 1.22
N ASP A 246 20.81 -11.38 2.04
CA ASP A 246 21.27 -11.54 3.42
C ASP A 246 22.50 -12.46 3.56
N GLY A 247 23.45 -12.32 2.62
CA GLY A 247 24.69 -13.11 2.56
C GLY A 247 24.58 -14.50 1.92
N GLY A 248 23.42 -14.89 1.38
CA GLY A 248 23.20 -16.17 0.70
C GLY A 248 22.38 -16.05 -0.58
N LEU A 249 21.97 -17.17 -1.17
CA LEU A 249 21.02 -17.15 -2.28
C LEU A 249 19.61 -16.84 -1.75
N PRO A 250 18.77 -16.16 -2.54
CA PRO A 250 17.33 -16.11 -2.29
C PRO A 250 16.79 -17.52 -2.03
N CYS A 251 15.88 -17.63 -1.06
CA CYS A 251 15.28 -18.89 -0.60
C CYS A 251 16.22 -19.88 0.13
N SER A 252 17.54 -19.64 0.20
CA SER A 252 18.48 -20.49 0.92
C SER A 252 19.28 -19.76 2.01
N SER A 253 19.08 -18.45 2.16
CA SER A 253 19.78 -17.67 3.18
C SER A 253 19.31 -18.06 4.58
N GLU A 254 20.27 -18.27 5.49
CA GLU A 254 20.00 -18.58 6.89
C GLU A 254 19.61 -17.34 7.72
N GLY A 255 19.47 -16.17 7.08
CA GLY A 255 19.01 -14.97 7.78
C GLY A 255 20.10 -14.30 8.63
N LYS A 256 21.38 -14.44 8.23
CA LYS A 256 22.56 -14.07 9.04
C LYS A 256 22.54 -12.63 9.53
N TYR A 257 22.04 -11.68 8.72
CA TYR A 257 21.96 -10.27 9.07
C TYR A 257 20.52 -9.77 9.25
N ARG A 258 19.55 -10.69 9.39
CA ARG A 258 18.13 -10.38 9.60
C ARG A 258 17.55 -9.56 8.44
N GLY A 259 17.82 -9.96 7.20
CA GLY A 259 17.30 -9.33 5.98
C GLY A 259 15.79 -9.05 6.03
N TRP A 260 15.03 -9.99 6.62
CA TRP A 260 13.59 -9.84 6.87
C TRP A 260 13.22 -8.57 7.66
N ALA A 261 14.05 -8.13 8.62
CA ALA A 261 13.80 -6.94 9.42
C ALA A 261 14.07 -5.65 8.63
N HIS A 262 14.99 -5.69 7.67
CA HIS A 262 15.35 -4.55 6.83
C HIS A 262 14.25 -4.19 5.83
N GLU A 263 13.53 -5.18 5.31
CA GLU A 263 12.30 -4.97 4.54
C GLU A 263 11.28 -4.16 5.33
N THR A 264 10.96 -4.61 6.53
CA THR A 264 9.93 -3.98 7.36
C THR A 264 10.35 -2.58 7.79
N THR A 265 11.65 -2.41 8.05
CA THR A 265 12.25 -1.12 8.38
C THR A 265 12.18 -0.14 7.20
N LEU A 266 12.53 -0.57 5.99
CA LEU A 266 12.42 0.24 4.77
C LEU A 266 10.97 0.61 4.48
N ARG A 267 10.04 -0.32 4.69
CA ARG A 267 8.60 -0.04 4.57
C ARG A 267 8.14 1.06 5.51
N LYS A 268 8.57 1.04 6.77
CA LYS A 268 8.26 2.09 7.76
C LYS A 268 8.86 3.44 7.39
N LEU A 269 10.04 3.46 6.78
CA LEU A 269 10.62 4.68 6.22
C LEU A 269 9.77 5.21 5.05
N ASN A 270 9.36 4.34 4.13
CA ASN A 270 8.50 4.71 3.00
C ASN A 270 7.18 5.35 3.45
N ILE A 271 6.55 4.82 4.51
CA ILE A 271 5.33 5.43 5.09
C ILE A 271 5.58 6.90 5.44
N ARG A 272 6.69 7.19 6.14
CA ARG A 272 7.00 8.56 6.58
C ARG A 272 7.35 9.47 5.40
N ILE A 273 8.09 8.95 4.42
CA ILE A 273 8.40 9.70 3.20
C ILE A 273 7.10 10.03 2.44
N ILE A 274 6.20 9.06 2.26
CA ILE A 274 4.90 9.27 1.59
C ILE A 274 4.06 10.30 2.33
N THR A 275 3.94 10.20 3.66
CA THR A 275 3.27 11.23 4.47
C THR A 275 3.90 12.60 4.29
N ALA A 276 5.24 12.69 4.31
CA ALA A 276 5.96 13.95 4.17
C ALA A 276 5.88 14.56 2.77
N LEU A 277 5.74 13.73 1.72
CA LEU A 277 5.51 14.20 0.35
C LEU A 277 4.25 15.06 0.26
N PHE A 278 3.22 14.74 1.05
CA PHE A 278 2.00 15.54 1.14
C PHE A 278 2.11 16.74 2.09
N LYS A 279 3.25 16.96 2.74
CA LYS A 279 3.44 18.00 3.78
C LYS A 279 2.40 17.93 4.91
N TYR A 280 1.92 16.73 5.23
CA TYR A 280 1.00 16.57 6.36
C TYR A 280 1.75 16.74 7.67
N ASP A 281 1.32 17.69 8.51
CA ASP A 281 2.06 18.07 9.71
C ASP A 281 1.74 17.15 10.90
N THR A 282 2.53 16.08 11.02
CA THR A 282 2.41 15.10 12.11
C THR A 282 3.76 14.82 12.75
N LYS A 283 3.79 14.58 14.07
CA LYS A 283 5.01 14.13 14.77
C LYS A 283 5.45 12.74 14.32
N PHE A 284 4.54 11.94 13.72
CA PHE A 284 4.82 10.59 13.24
C PHE A 284 6.04 10.51 12.31
N ILE A 285 6.23 11.49 11.41
CA ILE A 285 7.35 11.45 10.44
C ILE A 285 8.73 11.57 11.12
N GLN A 286 8.76 12.16 12.31
CA GLN A 286 9.98 12.35 13.12
C GLN A 286 10.24 11.16 14.06
N MET A 287 9.30 10.23 14.19
CA MET A 287 9.45 9.05 15.04
C MET A 287 10.41 8.04 14.39
N PRO A 288 11.22 7.32 15.21
CA PRO A 288 12.15 6.29 14.71
C PRO A 288 11.48 5.25 13.80
N TRP A 289 11.84 5.22 12.52
CA TRP A 289 11.28 4.25 11.56
C TRP A 289 11.81 2.83 11.73
N TRP A 290 12.93 2.67 12.43
CA TRP A 290 13.47 1.38 12.84
C TRP A 290 12.83 0.83 14.12
N SER A 291 11.88 1.54 14.73
CA SER A 291 11.14 1.05 15.90
C SER A 291 10.12 -0.01 15.51
N ILE A 292 9.91 -1.00 16.39
CA ILE A 292 8.85 -2.02 16.25
C ILE A 292 7.48 -1.48 16.67
N SER A 293 7.45 -0.43 17.49
CA SER A 293 6.22 0.13 18.05
C SER A 293 5.32 0.79 17.00
N SER A 294 4.02 0.76 17.27
CA SER A 294 3.05 1.64 16.63
C SER A 294 3.12 3.03 17.23
N HIS A 295 2.90 4.04 16.40
CA HIS A 295 2.95 5.44 16.79
C HIS A 295 1.63 6.12 16.44
N ALA A 296 1.20 7.03 17.32
CA ALA A 296 0.05 7.87 17.04
C ALA A 296 0.31 8.77 15.82
N PHE A 297 -0.71 8.96 15.01
CA PHE A 297 -0.67 9.73 13.77
C PHE A 297 -1.37 11.08 13.93
N ASP A 298 -1.24 11.70 15.10
CA ASP A 298 -1.94 12.94 15.39
C ASP A 298 -1.28 14.13 14.68
N PRO A 299 -2.09 15.11 14.24
CA PRO A 299 -1.58 16.40 13.77
C PRO A 299 -0.88 17.13 14.91
N LYS A 300 0.14 17.93 14.61
CA LYS A 300 0.89 18.69 15.65
C LYS A 300 0.04 19.67 16.45
N PHE A 301 -1.16 20.02 15.99
CA PHE A 301 -2.04 21.01 16.62
C PHE A 301 -2.89 20.46 17.77
N TYR A 302 -2.81 19.16 18.08
CA TYR A 302 -3.62 18.49 19.11
C TYR A 302 -2.91 18.32 20.47
N ASP A 303 -1.76 18.96 20.68
CA ASP A 303 -1.03 19.01 21.97
C ASP A 303 -1.27 20.32 22.74
#